data_AF-A0A7G8QG94-F1
#
_entry.id   AF-A0A7G8QG94-F1
#
_cell.length_a   1.000
_cell.length_b   1.000
_cell.length_c   1.000
_cell.angle_alpha   90.00
_cell.angle_beta   90.00
_cell.angle_gamma   90.00
#
_symmetry.space_group_name_H-M   'P 1'
#
loop_
_entity.id
_entity.type
_entity.pdbx_description
1 polymer ?
#
loop_
_entity_poly.entity_id
_entity_poly.type
_entity_poly.pdbx_seq_one_letter_code
_entity_poly.pdbx_strand_id
1 'polypeptide(L)'
;MTRNNLLALVCISVGVLQGCANIKKTDCALINTPATQKEQPAQLPALQQGIQDADALVKLDKKFQKDSSELYGLINDAKFYASVSGQTSASVKSTITPLFEYKINDKCNSISQKLIKEFESRAKKADLNDGIAR
;
A
#
# COMPACT_ATOMS: atom_id res chain seq x y z
N MET A 1 -17.74 -60.85 -7.07
CA MET A 1 -18.72 -59.73 -7.02
C MET A 1 -18.75 -59.23 -5.58
N THR A 2 -17.91 -58.24 -5.26
CA THR A 2 -17.78 -57.69 -3.90
C THR A 2 -17.82 -56.18 -3.99
N ARG A 3 -18.97 -55.59 -3.64
CA ARG A 3 -19.15 -54.15 -3.44
C ARG A 3 -19.78 -53.98 -2.07
N ASN A 4 -19.00 -53.55 -1.07
CA ASN A 4 -19.53 -52.73 0.02
C ASN A 4 -18.37 -52.14 0.83
N ASN A 5 -18.08 -50.85 0.67
CA ASN A 5 -17.46 -50.07 1.74
C ASN A 5 -17.87 -48.61 1.58
N LEU A 6 -19.02 -48.28 2.16
CA LEU A 6 -19.56 -46.93 2.23
C LEU A 6 -18.90 -46.25 3.45
N LEU A 7 -17.76 -45.61 3.22
CA LEU A 7 -17.14 -44.69 4.18
C LEU A 7 -17.96 -43.39 4.19
N ALA A 8 -18.88 -43.29 5.14
CA ALA A 8 -19.58 -42.07 5.48
C ALA A 8 -19.02 -41.54 6.80
N LEU A 9 -18.24 -40.45 6.77
CA LEU A 9 -18.32 -39.40 7.77
C LEU A 9 -17.59 -38.14 7.27
N VAL A 10 -18.35 -37.23 6.66
CA VAL A 10 -17.91 -35.87 6.33
C VAL A 10 -18.24 -34.99 7.53
N CYS A 11 -17.22 -34.59 8.30
CA CYS A 11 -17.38 -33.59 9.36
C CYS A 11 -17.38 -32.19 8.74
N ILE A 12 -18.57 -31.64 8.47
CA ILE A 12 -18.75 -30.22 8.15
C ILE A 12 -18.82 -29.45 9.47
N SER A 13 -17.72 -28.83 9.88
CA SER A 13 -17.74 -27.85 10.96
C SER A 13 -18.21 -26.50 10.41
N VAL A 14 -19.52 -26.23 10.53
CA VAL A 14 -20.09 -24.90 10.32
C VAL A 14 -19.70 -24.03 11.52
N GLY A 15 -18.75 -23.10 11.30
CA GLY A 15 -18.43 -22.06 12.27
C GLY A 15 -19.63 -21.11 12.43
N VAL A 16 -20.16 -21.04 13.64
CA VAL A 16 -21.27 -20.17 14.02
C VAL A 16 -20.81 -18.72 13.99
N LEU A 17 -21.42 -17.89 13.13
CA LEU A 17 -21.32 -16.43 13.23
C LEU A 17 -21.96 -15.99 14.55
N GLN A 18 -21.14 -15.63 15.53
CA GLN A 18 -21.60 -14.90 16.71
C GLN A 18 -21.67 -13.41 16.36
N GLY A 19 -22.87 -12.95 15.98
CA GLY A 19 -23.19 -11.52 15.90
C GLY A 19 -23.51 -10.98 17.28
N CYS A 20 -22.69 -10.06 17.79
CA CYS A 20 -23.04 -9.24 18.95
C CYS A 20 -23.96 -8.10 18.51
N ALA A 21 -25.27 -8.29 18.62
CA ALA A 21 -26.21 -7.18 18.70
C ALA A 21 -26.32 -6.75 20.17
N ASN A 22 -25.78 -5.58 20.52
CA ASN A 22 -26.19 -4.87 21.72
C ASN A 22 -26.34 -3.38 21.40
N ILE A 23 -27.57 -3.00 21.09
CA ILE A 23 -28.00 -1.61 21.00
C ILE A 23 -28.45 -1.21 22.41
N LYS A 24 -27.69 -0.34 23.06
CA LYS A 24 -28.21 0.54 24.12
C LYS A 24 -27.69 1.96 23.93
N LYS A 25 -28.64 2.88 23.81
CA LYS A 25 -28.50 4.33 23.76
C LYS A 25 -28.66 4.89 25.17
N THR A 26 -27.67 5.65 25.67
CA THR A 26 -27.89 6.78 26.60
C THR A 26 -26.69 7.74 26.58
N ASP A 27 -27.00 9.02 26.80
CA ASP A 27 -26.25 10.24 26.49
C ASP A 27 -24.97 10.56 27.30
N CYS A 28 -24.28 11.56 26.75
CA CYS A 28 -23.02 12.23 27.12
C CYS A 28 -22.77 12.52 28.61
N ALA A 29 -21.53 12.29 29.05
CA ALA A 29 -20.86 13.14 30.04
C ALA A 29 -19.32 13.11 29.84
N LEU A 30 -18.74 14.30 29.83
CA LEU A 30 -17.33 14.64 29.69
C LEU A 30 -16.39 13.82 30.60
N ILE A 31 -15.37 13.19 30.01
CA ILE A 31 -14.10 12.90 30.69
C ILE A 31 -12.96 13.33 29.78
N ASN A 32 -12.27 14.38 30.21
CA ASN A 32 -11.00 14.85 29.69
C ASN A 32 -9.98 13.69 29.73
N THR A 33 -9.60 13.18 28.57
CA THR A 33 -8.35 12.45 28.41
C THR A 33 -7.56 13.21 27.35
N PRO A 34 -6.33 13.68 27.62
CA PRO A 34 -5.44 14.08 26.54
C PRO A 34 -5.11 12.79 25.81
N ALA A 35 -5.89 12.48 24.77
CA ALA A 35 -5.46 11.54 23.76
C ALA A 35 -4.23 12.18 23.13
N THR A 36 -3.07 11.83 23.68
CA THR A 36 -1.84 11.77 22.91
C THR A 36 -2.14 10.78 21.79
N GLN A 37 -2.73 11.29 20.72
CA GLN A 37 -2.63 10.72 19.41
C GLN A 37 -1.15 10.81 19.08
N LYS A 38 -0.39 9.77 19.48
CA LYS A 38 0.71 9.35 18.63
C LYS A 38 0.02 8.84 17.37
N GLU A 39 -0.26 9.74 16.43
CA GLU A 39 -0.33 9.41 15.02
C GLU A 39 1.01 8.77 14.68
N GLN A 40 1.06 7.46 14.84
CA GLN A 40 2.11 6.64 14.30
C GLN A 40 1.88 6.62 12.78
N PRO A 41 2.82 7.13 11.97
CA PRO A 41 2.50 7.44 10.59
C PRO A 41 2.34 6.14 9.81
N ALA A 42 1.16 5.96 9.22
CA ALA A 42 0.89 4.98 8.17
C ALA A 42 1.75 5.18 6.90
N GLN A 43 2.69 6.13 6.93
CA GLN A 43 3.52 6.60 5.81
C GLN A 43 4.74 5.67 5.54
N LEU A 44 5.26 4.98 6.56
CA LEU A 44 6.47 4.14 6.39
C LEU A 44 6.23 2.92 5.47
N PRO A 45 5.09 2.18 5.61
CA PRO A 45 4.78 1.07 4.72
C PRO A 45 4.54 1.51 3.26
N ALA A 46 3.89 2.66 3.05
CA ALA A 46 3.56 3.15 1.71
C ALA A 46 4.80 3.59 0.92
N LEU A 47 5.75 4.25 1.58
CA LEU A 47 7.03 4.60 0.96
C LEU A 47 7.84 3.35 0.58
N GLN A 48 7.89 2.36 1.47
CA GLN A 48 8.61 1.11 1.19
C GLN A 48 8.04 0.38 -0.02
N GLN A 49 6.71 0.31 -0.14
CA GLN A 49 6.05 -0.25 -1.32
C GLN A 49 6.41 0.53 -2.59
N GLY A 50 6.35 1.86 -2.55
CA GLY A 50 6.69 2.69 -3.72
C GLY A 50 8.14 2.51 -4.20
N ILE A 51 9.08 2.31 -3.28
CA ILE A 51 10.47 1.99 -3.61
C ILE A 51 10.57 0.61 -4.30
N GLN A 52 9.90 -0.40 -3.75
CA GLN A 52 9.88 -1.74 -4.33
C GLN A 52 9.25 -1.75 -5.73
N ASP A 53 8.16 -1.01 -5.91
CA ASP A 53 7.50 -0.86 -7.21
C ASP A 53 8.41 -0.15 -8.22
N ALA A 54 9.18 0.85 -7.79
CA ALA A 54 10.15 1.53 -8.65
C ALA A 54 11.25 0.59 -9.14
N ASP A 55 11.79 -0.23 -8.23
CA ASP A 55 12.80 -1.24 -8.56
C ASP A 55 12.25 -2.31 -9.51
N ALA A 56 11.02 -2.78 -9.27
CA ALA A 56 10.36 -3.73 -10.14
C ALA A 56 10.12 -3.14 -11.53
N LEU A 57 9.67 -1.89 -11.60
CA LEU A 57 9.37 -1.20 -12.87
C LEU A 57 10.63 -1.05 -13.74
N VAL A 58 11.78 -0.68 -13.16
CA VAL A 58 13.05 -0.59 -13.88
C VAL A 58 13.55 -1.96 -14.34
N LYS A 59 13.33 -3.02 -13.55
CA LYS A 59 13.66 -4.40 -13.95
C LYS A 59 12.83 -4.89 -15.14
N LEU A 60 11.59 -4.42 -15.27
CA LEU A 60 10.75 -4.75 -16.43
C LEU A 60 11.27 -4.08 -17.71
N ASP A 61 11.66 -2.81 -17.61
CA ASP A 61 12.14 -2.02 -18.75
C ASP A 61 12.95 -0.80 -18.29
N LYS A 62 14.16 -0.63 -18.85
CA LYS A 62 15.06 0.49 -18.51
C LYS A 62 14.48 1.86 -18.89
N LYS A 63 13.46 1.94 -19.75
CA LYS A 63 12.80 3.22 -20.08
C LYS A 63 12.23 3.94 -18.85
N PHE A 64 11.97 3.20 -17.77
CA PHE A 64 11.46 3.74 -16.51
C PHE A 64 12.54 4.21 -15.53
N GLN A 65 13.82 4.18 -15.91
CA GLN A 65 14.93 4.62 -15.06
C GLN A 65 14.72 6.05 -14.52
N LYS A 66 14.15 6.94 -15.35
CA LYS A 66 13.84 8.33 -14.96
C LYS A 66 12.82 8.38 -13.82
N ASP A 67 11.78 7.55 -13.85
CA ASP A 67 10.76 7.52 -12.80
C ASP A 67 11.34 7.10 -11.45
N SER A 68 12.17 6.06 -11.45
CA SER A 68 12.87 5.60 -10.25
C SER A 68 13.84 6.67 -9.74
N SER A 69 14.65 7.26 -10.62
CA SER A 69 15.64 8.29 -10.24
C SER A 69 14.98 9.53 -9.63
N GLU A 70 13.82 9.95 -10.15
CA GLU A 70 13.04 11.07 -9.60
C GLU A 70 12.47 10.74 -8.20
N LEU A 71 11.99 9.51 -7.97
CA LEU A 71 11.53 9.09 -6.63
C LEU A 71 12.69 9.13 -5.62
N TYR A 72 13.84 8.55 -5.97
CA TYR A 72 15.02 8.57 -5.09
C TYR A 72 15.55 9.99 -4.85
N GLY A 73 15.47 10.87 -5.86
CA GLY A 73 15.77 12.29 -5.71
C GLY A 73 14.88 12.94 -4.65
N LEU A 74 13.57 12.78 -4.75
CA LEU A 74 12.61 13.30 -3.76
C LEU A 74 12.87 12.76 -2.34
N ILE A 75 13.19 11.48 -2.22
CA ILE A 75 13.52 10.86 -0.92
C ILE A 75 14.80 11.46 -0.32
N ASN A 76 15.83 11.69 -1.14
CA ASN A 76 17.08 12.28 -0.67
C ASN A 76 16.90 13.75 -0.27
N ASP A 77 16.14 14.51 -1.04
CA ASP A 77 15.81 15.90 -0.70
C ASP A 77 14.98 15.97 0.59
N ALA A 78 14.03 15.05 0.78
CA ALA A 78 13.26 14.95 2.01
C ALA A 78 14.13 14.59 3.22
N LYS A 79 15.09 13.68 3.05
CA LYS A 79 16.08 13.34 4.10
C LYS A 79 16.96 14.53 4.45
N PHE A 80 17.43 15.27 3.44
CA PHE A 80 18.20 16.49 3.64
C PHE A 80 17.37 17.52 4.39
N TYR A 81 16.15 17.79 3.95
CA TYR A 81 15.21 18.67 4.65
C TYR A 81 15.02 18.24 6.11
N ALA A 82 14.77 16.96 6.38
CA ALA A 82 14.61 16.45 7.73
C ALA A 82 15.83 16.77 8.62
N SER A 83 17.05 16.65 8.07
CA SER A 83 18.31 16.94 8.80
C SER A 83 18.49 18.40 9.19
N VAL A 84 17.91 19.35 8.42
CA VAL A 84 18.00 20.80 8.70
C VAL A 84 16.72 21.38 9.27
N SER A 85 15.60 20.65 9.23
CA SER A 85 14.26 21.14 9.59
C SER A 85 14.19 21.74 11.00
N GLY A 86 14.95 21.23 11.96
CA GLY A 86 15.05 21.77 13.33
C GLY A 86 15.56 23.22 13.40
N GLN A 87 16.29 23.67 12.38
CA GLN A 87 16.85 25.02 12.26
C GLN A 87 15.91 25.98 11.49
N THR A 88 14.77 25.48 11.01
CA THR A 88 13.80 26.26 10.24
C THR A 88 12.62 26.71 11.10
N SER A 89 11.94 27.78 10.66
CA SER A 89 10.78 28.31 11.36
C SER A 89 9.61 27.32 11.38
N ALA A 90 8.69 27.48 12.34
CA ALA A 90 7.49 26.64 12.42
C ALA A 90 6.63 26.72 11.14
N SER A 91 6.52 27.91 10.55
CA SER A 91 5.77 28.13 9.30
C SER A 91 6.40 27.44 8.09
N VAL A 92 7.73 27.39 8.01
CA VAL A 92 8.43 26.62 6.97
C VAL A 92 8.15 25.13 7.18
N LYS A 93 8.28 24.61 8.40
CA LYS A 93 8.01 23.20 8.69
C LYS A 93 6.58 22.78 8.34
N SER A 94 5.58 23.58 8.72
CA SER A 94 4.17 23.31 8.44
C SER A 94 3.82 23.35 6.95
N THR A 95 4.70 23.91 6.11
CA THR A 95 4.49 24.00 4.66
C THR A 95 5.30 22.93 3.91
N ILE A 96 6.56 22.75 4.29
CA ILE A 96 7.52 21.92 3.52
C ILE A 96 7.36 20.43 3.86
N THR A 97 7.09 20.07 5.12
CA THR A 97 6.85 18.67 5.49
C THR A 97 5.71 18.04 4.67
N PRO A 98 4.47 18.60 4.64
CA PRO A 98 3.39 18.01 3.87
C PRO A 98 3.64 18.08 2.36
N LEU A 99 4.43 19.05 1.87
CA LEU A 99 4.82 19.11 0.45
C LEU A 99 5.67 17.90 0.04
N PHE A 100 6.66 17.52 0.84
CA PHE A 100 7.48 16.34 0.57
C PHE A 100 6.67 15.05 0.68
N GLU A 101 5.84 14.92 1.72
CA GLU A 101 4.94 13.77 1.90
C GLU A 101 4.03 13.60 0.67
N TYR A 102 3.39 14.68 0.21
CA TYR A 102 2.55 14.68 -0.98
C TYR A 102 3.32 14.28 -2.23
N LYS A 103 4.47 14.92 -2.52
CA LYS A 103 5.25 14.65 -3.74
C LYS A 103 5.76 13.22 -3.79
N ILE A 104 6.21 12.68 -2.67
CA ILE A 104 6.67 11.29 -2.57
C ILE A 104 5.50 10.34 -2.81
N ASN A 105 4.36 10.54 -2.13
CA ASN A 105 3.18 9.69 -2.29
C ASN A 105 2.63 9.73 -3.71
N ASP A 106 2.56 10.91 -4.33
CA ASP A 106 2.12 11.07 -5.72
C ASP A 106 3.06 10.33 -6.70
N LYS A 107 4.37 10.46 -6.49
CA LYS A 107 5.36 9.76 -7.32
C LYS A 107 5.28 8.25 -7.16
N CYS A 108 5.15 7.74 -5.93
CA CYS A 108 4.94 6.33 -5.65
C CYS A 108 3.67 5.81 -6.37
N ASN A 109 2.54 6.51 -6.22
CA ASN A 109 1.30 6.13 -6.88
C ASN A 109 1.44 6.12 -8.41
N SER A 110 2.10 7.11 -9.00
CA SER A 110 2.39 7.14 -10.45
C SER A 110 3.20 5.93 -10.90
N ILE A 111 4.20 5.52 -10.11
CA ILE A 111 5.03 4.33 -10.36
C ILE A 111 4.20 3.06 -10.26
N SER A 112 3.41 2.87 -9.21
CA SER A 112 2.54 1.70 -9.05
C SER A 112 1.57 1.56 -10.22
N GLN A 113 0.97 2.66 -10.68
CA GLN A 113 0.07 2.65 -11.84
C GLN A 113 0.79 2.28 -13.14
N LYS A 114 2.06 2.71 -13.34
CA LYS A 114 2.87 2.30 -14.50
C LYS A 114 3.22 0.82 -14.42
N LEU A 115 3.57 0.32 -13.23
CA LEU A 115 3.90 -1.08 -13.01
C LEU A 115 2.72 -1.99 -13.32
N ILE A 116 1.52 -1.65 -12.83
CA ILE A 116 0.27 -2.36 -13.15
C ILE A 116 0.06 -2.41 -14.66
N LYS A 117 0.16 -1.29 -15.38
CA LYS A 117 -0.03 -1.23 -16.84
C LYS A 117 0.96 -2.10 -17.61
N GLU A 118 2.22 -2.16 -17.18
CA GLU A 118 3.23 -3.00 -17.82
C GLU A 118 2.95 -4.49 -17.60
N PHE A 119 2.52 -4.88 -16.40
CA PHE A 119 2.09 -6.26 -16.15
C PHE A 119 0.83 -6.63 -16.94
N GLU A 120 -0.17 -5.75 -17.01
CA GLU A 120 -1.37 -5.96 -17.84
C GLU A 120 -1.02 -6.12 -19.32
N SER A 121 -0.12 -5.29 -19.86
CA SER A 121 0.31 -5.39 -21.25
C SER A 121 0.98 -6.73 -21.54
N ARG A 122 1.81 -7.22 -20.61
CA ARG A 122 2.51 -8.50 -20.73
C ARG A 122 1.55 -9.69 -20.64
N ALA A 123 0.60 -9.67 -19.71
CA ALA A 123 -0.44 -10.69 -19.58
C ALA A 123 -1.25 -10.81 -20.88
N LYS A 124 -1.76 -9.69 -21.41
CA LYS A 124 -2.51 -9.66 -22.68
C LYS A 124 -1.71 -10.21 -23.86
N LYS A 125 -0.41 -9.91 -23.94
CA LYS A 125 0.47 -10.46 -25.00
C LYS A 125 0.67 -11.97 -24.87
N ALA A 126 0.78 -12.48 -23.64
CA ALA A 126 0.91 -13.91 -23.40
C ALA A 126 -0.36 -14.68 -23.84
N ASP A 127 -1.54 -14.14 -23.51
CA ASP A 127 -2.82 -14.74 -23.91
C ASP A 127 -3.00 -14.78 -25.44
N LEU A 128 -2.58 -13.73 -26.14
CA LEU A 128 -2.62 -13.68 -27.62
C LEU A 128 -1.68 -14.70 -28.25
N ASN A 129 -0.49 -14.90 -27.67
CA ASN A 129 0.48 -15.86 -28.19
C ASN A 129 0.01 -17.32 -27.98
N ASP A 130 -0.69 -17.64 -26.89
CA ASP A 130 -1.30 -18.97 -26.67
C ASP A 130 -2.46 -19.23 -27.65
N GLY A 131 -3.20 -18.19 -28.04
CA GLY A 131 -4.30 -18.29 -29.00
C GLY A 131 -3.86 -18.48 -30.47
N ILE A 132 -2.69 -17.97 -30.87
CA ILE A 132 -2.13 -18.13 -32.23
C ILE A 132 -1.43 -19.50 -32.39
N ALA A 133 -0.97 -20.10 -31.29
CA ALA A 133 -0.28 -21.40 -31.29
C ALA A 133 -1.23 -22.61 -31.30
N ARG A 134 -2.55 -22.41 -31.30
CA ARG A 134 -3.59 -23.44 -31.42
C ARG A 134 -4.23 -23.39 -32.81
#